data_AF-A0A1H8F1X9-F1
#
_entry.id   AF-A0A1H8F1X9-F1
#
_cell.length_a   1.000
_cell.length_b   1.000
_cell.length_c   1.000
_cell.angle_alpha   90.00
_cell.angle_beta   90.00
_cell.angle_gamma   90.00
#
_symmetry.space_group_name_H-M   'P 1'
#
loop_
_entity.id
_entity.type
_entity.pdbx_description
1 polymer ?
#
loop_
_entity_poly.entity_id
_entity_poly.type
_entity_poly.pdbx_seq_one_letter_code
_entity_poly.pdbx_strand_id
1 'polypeptide(L)'
;MPQLTAPDVRLHSSFLAAMDEFGAEGRGGPDDTSTLGRDMRDWSAAWHTPDGFARFTAALHTEGDPGAPLLPGRVHSTTLWWADGDTFLARIVIRHDLTDFLLNYGGHIGYDVRASVRRRGHATAMLRAALPRAADLGIEHALITCLTTNTASRKVIEACGGVFEDERGGQLRFWVPTSA
;
A
#
# COMPACT_ATOMS: atom_id res chain seq x y z
N MET A 1 -17.81 -8.52 -6.01
CA MET A 1 -17.33 -8.47 -4.62
C MET A 1 -15.87 -8.06 -4.66
N PRO A 2 -15.43 -7.12 -3.80
CA PRO A 2 -14.05 -6.68 -3.79
C PRO A 2 -13.05 -7.79 -3.42
N GLN A 3 -11.91 -7.83 -4.09
CA GLN A 3 -10.83 -8.81 -3.86
C GLN A 3 -9.45 -8.22 -4.18
N LEU A 4 -8.40 -8.88 -3.67
CA LEU A 4 -7.03 -8.57 -4.06
C LEU A 4 -6.74 -9.08 -5.48
N THR A 5 -6.11 -8.23 -6.27
CA THR A 5 -5.62 -8.50 -7.61
C THR A 5 -4.22 -7.92 -7.75
N ALA A 6 -3.41 -8.51 -8.63
CA ALA A 6 -2.18 -7.86 -9.05
C ALA A 6 -2.51 -6.57 -9.84
N PRO A 7 -1.58 -5.60 -9.95
CA PRO A 7 -1.75 -4.43 -10.81
C PRO A 7 -2.08 -4.84 -12.24
N ASP A 8 -3.18 -4.34 -12.78
CA ASP A 8 -3.72 -4.79 -14.06
C ASP A 8 -4.17 -3.58 -14.90
N VAL A 9 -3.80 -3.59 -16.18
CA VAL A 9 -4.12 -2.53 -17.15
C VAL A 9 -5.62 -2.31 -17.32
N ARG A 10 -6.46 -3.32 -17.07
CA ARG A 10 -7.93 -3.19 -17.13
C ARG A 10 -8.49 -2.13 -16.18
N LEU A 11 -7.79 -1.87 -15.07
CA LEU A 11 -8.22 -0.94 -14.02
C LEU A 11 -7.85 0.52 -14.32
N HIS A 12 -7.26 0.81 -15.49
CA HIS A 12 -6.71 2.12 -15.85
C HIS A 12 -7.68 3.28 -15.60
N SER A 13 -8.89 3.23 -16.16
CA SER A 13 -9.86 4.31 -16.02
C SER A 13 -10.27 4.56 -14.55
N SER A 14 -10.58 3.49 -13.81
CA SER A 14 -10.96 3.63 -12.40
C SER A 14 -9.78 4.00 -11.49
N PHE A 15 -8.55 3.60 -11.86
CA PHE A 15 -7.33 4.00 -11.17
C PHE A 15 -7.11 5.51 -11.30
N LEU A 16 -7.24 6.06 -12.51
CA LEU A 16 -7.10 7.51 -12.73
C LEU A 16 -8.10 8.30 -11.89
N ALA A 17 -9.37 7.89 -11.86
CA ALA A 17 -10.38 8.54 -11.01
C ALA A 17 -10.02 8.48 -9.51
N ALA A 18 -9.37 7.40 -9.05
CA ALA A 18 -8.88 7.31 -7.68
C ALA A 18 -7.66 8.22 -7.44
N MET A 19 -6.75 8.35 -8.40
CA MET A 19 -5.60 9.26 -8.31
C MET A 19 -6.04 10.72 -8.25
N ASP A 20 -7.09 11.09 -8.98
CA ASP A 20 -7.69 12.43 -8.90
C ASP A 20 -8.24 12.71 -7.50
N GLU A 21 -8.93 11.73 -6.89
CA GLU A 21 -9.39 11.86 -5.49
C GLU A 21 -8.23 12.04 -4.51
N PHE A 22 -7.16 11.26 -4.66
CA PHE A 22 -5.98 11.40 -3.81
C PHE A 22 -5.27 12.75 -4.02
N GLY A 23 -5.18 13.21 -5.26
CA GLY A 23 -4.63 14.53 -5.59
C GLY A 23 -5.44 15.67 -4.97
N ALA A 24 -6.77 15.56 -4.97
CA ALA A 24 -7.66 16.53 -4.31
C ALA A 24 -7.45 16.59 -2.77
N GLU A 25 -6.91 15.52 -2.18
CA GLU A 25 -6.51 15.47 -0.76
C GLU A 25 -5.06 15.92 -0.51
N GLY A 26 -4.36 16.39 -1.54
CA GLY A 26 -2.97 16.84 -1.46
C GLY A 26 -1.93 15.72 -1.52
N ARG A 27 -2.33 14.48 -1.85
CA ARG A 27 -1.37 13.38 -2.09
C ARG A 27 -0.53 13.68 -3.33
N GLY A 28 0.73 13.25 -3.31
CA GLY A 28 1.68 13.53 -4.39
C GLY A 28 2.40 14.88 -4.28
N GLY A 29 2.11 15.70 -3.28
CA GLY A 29 2.89 16.91 -2.97
C GLY A 29 4.35 16.60 -2.59
N PRO A 30 5.24 17.61 -2.54
CA PRO A 30 6.67 17.41 -2.26
C PRO A 30 6.96 16.77 -0.89
N ASP A 31 6.09 17.04 0.10
CA ASP A 31 6.24 16.51 1.48
C ASP A 31 5.60 15.13 1.66
N ASP A 32 4.88 14.60 0.66
CA ASP A 32 4.26 13.28 0.73
C ASP A 32 5.29 12.19 0.46
N THR A 33 5.94 11.72 1.51
CA THR A 33 6.96 10.66 1.46
C THR A 33 6.38 9.25 1.35
N SER A 34 5.04 9.11 1.26
CA SER A 34 4.40 7.80 1.11
C SER A 34 4.73 7.16 -0.24
N THR A 35 4.50 5.85 -0.34
CA THR A 35 4.59 5.14 -1.63
C THR A 35 3.61 5.73 -2.65
N LEU A 36 2.41 6.16 -2.23
CA LEU A 36 1.45 6.82 -3.12
C LEU A 36 1.98 8.13 -3.66
N GLY A 37 2.48 8.98 -2.76
CA GLY A 37 2.99 10.29 -3.12
C GLY A 37 4.13 10.18 -4.11
N ARG A 38 5.08 9.25 -3.87
CA ARG A 38 6.18 8.98 -4.79
C ARG A 38 5.67 8.53 -6.16
N ASP A 39 4.80 7.53 -6.21
CA ASP A 39 4.33 7.00 -7.49
C ASP A 39 3.57 8.07 -8.28
N MET A 40 2.76 8.92 -7.61
CA MET A 40 2.10 10.06 -8.25
C MET A 40 3.11 11.04 -8.86
N ARG A 41 4.21 11.36 -8.16
CA ARG A 41 5.24 12.26 -8.70
C ARG A 41 6.00 11.64 -9.87
N ASP A 42 6.36 10.37 -9.76
CA ASP A 42 7.23 9.70 -10.72
C ASP A 42 6.46 9.26 -11.98
N TRP A 43 5.17 8.93 -11.86
CA TRP A 43 4.39 8.31 -12.93
C TRP A 43 3.24 9.15 -13.48
N SER A 44 2.85 10.26 -12.82
CA SER A 44 1.67 11.04 -13.26
C SER A 44 1.72 11.46 -14.72
N ALA A 45 2.87 11.91 -15.21
CA ALA A 45 3.04 12.32 -16.60
C ALA A 45 2.85 11.16 -17.61
N ALA A 46 3.07 9.92 -17.20
CA ALA A 46 3.02 8.75 -18.08
C ALA A 46 1.69 8.01 -17.99
N TRP A 47 1.19 7.78 -16.78
CA TRP A 47 0.14 6.79 -16.52
C TRP A 47 -1.26 7.19 -17.03
N HIS A 48 -1.43 8.37 -17.65
CA HIS A 48 -2.67 8.79 -18.28
C HIS A 48 -2.89 8.15 -19.64
N THR A 49 -1.83 7.68 -20.31
CA THR A 49 -1.93 6.93 -21.58
C THR A 49 -1.95 5.42 -21.31
N PRO A 50 -2.59 4.61 -22.17
CA PRO A 50 -2.57 3.16 -22.02
C PRO A 50 -1.15 2.58 -21.95
N ASP A 51 -0.23 3.02 -22.81
CA ASP A 51 1.16 2.54 -22.80
C ASP A 51 1.93 2.98 -21.56
N GLY A 52 1.72 4.20 -21.09
CA GLY A 52 2.34 4.68 -19.86
C GLY A 52 1.80 3.95 -18.63
N PHE A 53 0.50 3.65 -18.60
CA PHE A 53 -0.10 2.84 -17.54
C PHE A 53 0.40 1.40 -17.56
N ALA A 54 0.53 0.79 -18.75
CA ALA A 54 1.12 -0.54 -18.90
C ALA A 54 2.55 -0.59 -18.34
N ARG A 55 3.39 0.40 -18.65
CA ARG A 55 4.73 0.51 -18.07
C ARG A 55 4.72 0.68 -16.55
N PHE A 56 3.79 1.48 -16.01
CA PHE A 56 3.62 1.62 -14.57
C PHE A 56 3.26 0.29 -13.91
N THR A 57 2.27 -0.44 -14.43
CA THR A 57 1.90 -1.75 -13.90
C THR A 57 3.06 -2.75 -13.98
N ALA A 58 3.79 -2.78 -15.10
CA ALA A 58 4.98 -3.62 -15.26
C ALA A 58 6.07 -3.28 -14.24
N ALA A 59 6.31 -2.00 -13.97
CA ALA A 59 7.27 -1.58 -12.94
C ALA A 59 6.85 -2.07 -11.54
N LEU A 60 5.57 -1.99 -11.18
CA LEU A 60 5.06 -2.52 -9.91
C LEU A 60 5.24 -4.04 -9.79
N HIS A 61 5.11 -4.79 -10.90
CA HIS A 61 5.40 -6.23 -10.91
C HIS A 61 6.89 -6.50 -10.69
N THR A 62 7.77 -5.76 -11.39
CA THR A 62 9.23 -5.89 -11.24
C THR A 62 9.71 -5.54 -9.82
N GLU A 63 9.10 -4.55 -9.15
CA GLU A 63 9.43 -4.20 -7.76
C GLU A 63 9.23 -5.36 -6.78
N GLY A 64 8.31 -6.28 -7.10
CA GLY A 64 8.00 -7.46 -6.30
C GLY A 64 8.85 -8.70 -6.64
N ASP A 65 9.70 -8.66 -7.67
CA ASP A 65 10.52 -9.80 -8.09
C ASP A 65 11.86 -9.82 -7.33
N PRO A 66 12.13 -10.82 -6.46
CA PRO A 66 13.40 -10.94 -5.72
C PRO A 66 14.63 -11.12 -6.62
N GLY A 67 14.44 -11.48 -7.89
CA GLY A 67 15.52 -11.59 -8.89
C GLY A 67 15.86 -10.27 -9.59
N ALA A 68 15.03 -9.23 -9.43
CA ALA A 68 15.25 -7.92 -10.04
C ALA A 68 16.31 -7.11 -9.27
N PRO A 69 17.10 -6.26 -9.94
CA PRO A 69 18.06 -5.39 -9.25
C PRO A 69 17.34 -4.35 -8.37
N LEU A 70 17.81 -4.18 -7.13
CA LEU A 70 17.37 -3.13 -6.23
C LEU A 70 18.31 -1.93 -6.25
N LEU A 71 17.73 -0.74 -6.17
CA LEU A 71 18.51 0.47 -5.84
C LEU A 71 18.97 0.41 -4.38
N PRO A 72 20.14 0.98 -4.05
CA PRO A 72 20.62 1.05 -2.67
C PRO A 72 19.58 1.64 -1.72
N GLY A 73 19.38 0.99 -0.56
CA GLY A 73 18.44 1.43 0.47
C GLY A 73 16.97 1.14 0.17
N ARG A 74 16.65 0.43 -0.91
CA ARG A 74 15.30 -0.08 -1.20
C ARG A 74 15.18 -1.56 -0.86
N VAL A 75 13.93 -1.99 -0.70
CA VAL A 75 13.53 -3.38 -0.49
C VAL A 75 12.52 -3.76 -1.56
N HIS A 76 12.48 -5.03 -1.94
CA HIS A 76 11.41 -5.55 -2.80
C HIS A 76 10.04 -5.32 -2.15
N SER A 77 9.05 -5.04 -2.97
CA SER A 77 7.71 -4.72 -2.51
C SER A 77 6.67 -5.28 -3.46
N THR A 78 5.77 -6.12 -2.94
CA THR A 78 4.60 -6.58 -3.68
C THR A 78 3.48 -5.56 -3.53
N THR A 79 3.10 -4.92 -4.63
CA THR A 79 1.91 -4.06 -4.69
C THR A 79 0.72 -4.88 -5.13
N LEU A 80 -0.38 -4.83 -4.37
CA LEU A 80 -1.67 -5.42 -4.72
C LEU A 80 -2.76 -4.37 -4.71
N TRP A 81 -3.76 -4.55 -5.56
CA TRP A 81 -4.91 -3.66 -5.67
C TRP A 81 -6.17 -4.37 -5.15
N TRP A 82 -7.00 -3.63 -4.44
CA TRP A 82 -8.31 -4.06 -4.00
C TRP A 82 -9.34 -3.52 -4.98
N ALA A 83 -9.98 -4.43 -5.72
CA ALA A 83 -10.86 -4.08 -6.82
C ALA A 83 -12.18 -4.86 -6.76
N ASP A 84 -13.26 -4.22 -7.21
CA ASP A 84 -14.56 -4.85 -7.46
C ASP A 84 -14.85 -4.81 -8.96
N GLY A 85 -14.69 -5.96 -9.62
CA GLY A 85 -14.65 -6.01 -11.09
C GLY A 85 -13.55 -5.09 -11.64
N ASP A 86 -13.93 -4.18 -12.53
CA ASP A 86 -13.03 -3.19 -13.14
C ASP A 86 -12.94 -1.88 -12.35
N THR A 87 -13.39 -1.87 -11.09
CA THR A 87 -13.33 -0.70 -10.22
C THR A 87 -12.20 -0.81 -9.21
N PHE A 88 -11.20 0.05 -9.32
CA PHE A 88 -10.14 0.23 -8.32
C PHE A 88 -10.71 0.95 -7.07
N LEU A 89 -10.51 0.35 -5.91
CA LEU A 89 -10.99 0.87 -4.62
C LEU A 89 -9.84 1.27 -3.69
N ALA A 90 -8.78 0.48 -3.64
CA ALA A 90 -7.67 0.69 -2.74
C ALA A 90 -6.40 -0.01 -3.22
N ARG A 91 -5.28 0.31 -2.59
CA ARG A 91 -3.99 -0.33 -2.78
C ARG A 91 -3.42 -0.77 -1.44
N ILE A 92 -2.69 -1.87 -1.46
CA ILE A 92 -1.84 -2.33 -0.37
C ILE A 92 -0.46 -2.68 -0.91
N VAL A 93 0.58 -2.31 -0.18
CA VAL A 93 1.99 -2.56 -0.52
C VAL A 93 2.59 -3.37 0.61
N ILE A 94 3.17 -4.52 0.28
CA ILE A 94 3.86 -5.42 1.22
C ILE A 94 5.34 -5.37 0.89
N ARG A 95 6.13 -4.73 1.75
CA ARG A 95 7.59 -4.70 1.70
C ARG A 95 8.11 -6.03 2.25
N HIS A 96 9.03 -6.64 1.52
CA HIS A 96 9.54 -7.98 1.83
C HIS A 96 10.53 -7.97 3.01
N ASP A 97 11.12 -6.81 3.29
CA ASP A 97 12.09 -6.62 4.37
C ASP A 97 11.99 -5.18 4.94
N LEU A 98 12.64 -4.93 6.06
CA LEU A 98 12.71 -3.64 6.73
C LEU A 98 14.15 -3.13 6.82
N THR A 99 14.40 -1.99 6.18
CA THR A 99 15.54 -1.14 6.54
C THR A 99 15.31 -0.47 7.90
N ASP A 100 16.35 0.12 8.49
CA ASP A 100 16.22 0.90 9.73
C ASP A 100 15.10 1.96 9.64
N PHE A 101 14.99 2.65 8.50
CA PHE A 101 13.91 3.61 8.29
C PHE A 101 12.54 2.94 8.30
N LEU A 102 12.37 1.81 7.60
CA LEU A 102 11.11 1.10 7.54
C LEU A 102 10.74 0.51 8.91
N LEU A 103 11.71 0.00 9.66
CA LEU A 103 11.50 -0.51 11.02
C LEU A 103 10.96 0.57 11.96
N ASN A 104 11.38 1.82 11.79
CA ASN A 104 10.96 2.93 12.66
C ASN A 104 9.69 3.65 12.17
N TYR A 105 9.51 3.80 10.85
CA TYR A 105 8.50 4.70 10.31
C TYR A 105 7.57 4.10 9.25
N GLY A 106 8.00 3.05 8.53
CA GLY A 106 7.29 2.56 7.34
C GLY A 106 6.51 1.25 7.51
N GLY A 107 7.04 0.33 8.32
CA GLY A 107 6.53 -1.04 8.45
C GLY A 107 6.65 -1.87 7.17
N HIS A 108 6.19 -3.11 7.26
CA HIS A 108 6.07 -4.02 6.13
C HIS A 108 4.90 -3.62 5.24
N ILE A 109 3.77 -3.19 5.83
CA ILE A 109 2.53 -2.98 5.08
C ILE A 109 2.13 -1.51 5.12
N GLY A 110 1.90 -0.93 3.94
CA GLY A 110 1.23 0.36 3.76
C GLY A 110 0.00 0.22 2.87
N TYR A 111 -1.02 1.03 3.09
CA TYR A 111 -2.25 0.97 2.29
C TYR A 111 -2.96 2.31 2.14
N ASP A 112 -3.69 2.46 1.04
CA ASP A 112 -4.44 3.66 0.68
C ASP A 112 -5.81 3.26 0.14
N VAL A 113 -6.89 3.89 0.63
CA VAL A 113 -8.26 3.69 0.12
C VAL A 113 -8.75 5.00 -0.48
N ARG A 114 -9.29 4.98 -1.70
CA ARG A 114 -9.83 6.19 -2.35
C ARG A 114 -10.96 6.80 -1.52
N ALA A 115 -11.02 8.12 -1.46
CA ALA A 115 -11.86 8.87 -0.53
C ALA A 115 -13.35 8.45 -0.58
N SER A 116 -13.88 8.28 -1.79
CA SER A 116 -15.29 8.00 -2.07
C SER A 116 -15.82 6.69 -1.46
N VAL A 117 -14.93 5.73 -1.16
CA VAL A 117 -15.31 4.40 -0.63
C VAL A 117 -14.81 4.13 0.78
N ARG A 118 -14.24 5.13 1.46
CA ARG A 118 -13.82 5.01 2.87
C ARG A 118 -15.01 4.79 3.80
N ARG A 119 -14.74 4.26 5.00
CA ARG A 119 -15.73 3.94 6.05
C ARG A 119 -16.76 2.87 5.64
N ARG A 120 -16.43 2.05 4.64
CA ARG A 120 -17.23 0.90 4.17
C ARG A 120 -16.57 -0.45 4.44
N GLY A 121 -15.57 -0.48 5.33
CA GLY A 121 -14.85 -1.70 5.72
C GLY A 121 -13.76 -2.18 4.76
N HIS A 122 -13.53 -1.51 3.62
CA HIS A 122 -12.55 -1.96 2.63
C HIS A 122 -11.11 -2.06 3.17
N ALA A 123 -10.65 -1.12 3.98
CA ALA A 123 -9.29 -1.17 4.54
C ALA A 123 -9.08 -2.43 5.40
N THR A 124 -10.03 -2.74 6.28
CA THR A 124 -9.98 -3.94 7.14
C THR A 124 -10.05 -5.22 6.32
N ALA A 125 -10.97 -5.30 5.34
CA ALA A 125 -11.09 -6.47 4.47
C ALA A 125 -9.82 -6.69 3.63
N MET A 126 -9.28 -5.62 3.04
CA MET A 126 -8.06 -5.65 2.25
C MET A 126 -6.85 -6.06 3.09
N LEU A 127 -6.68 -5.48 4.29
CA LEU A 127 -5.57 -5.84 5.18
C LEU A 127 -5.64 -7.32 5.59
N ARG A 128 -6.80 -7.81 6.01
CA ARG A 128 -6.99 -9.23 6.32
C ARG A 128 -6.67 -10.15 5.15
N ALA A 129 -7.06 -9.76 3.94
CA ALA A 129 -6.76 -10.54 2.73
C ALA A 129 -5.27 -10.51 2.35
N ALA A 130 -4.53 -9.46 2.74
CA ALA A 130 -3.12 -9.28 2.42
C ALA A 130 -2.19 -9.98 3.43
N LEU A 131 -2.62 -10.20 4.67
CA LEU A 131 -1.81 -10.85 5.70
C LEU A 131 -1.30 -12.25 5.27
N PRO A 132 -2.13 -13.15 4.71
CA PRO A 132 -1.63 -14.42 4.17
C PRO A 132 -0.58 -14.26 3.08
N ARG A 133 -0.65 -13.18 2.27
CA ARG A 133 0.37 -12.89 1.24
C ARG A 133 1.70 -12.45 1.86
N ALA A 134 1.67 -11.78 3.00
CA ALA A 134 2.88 -11.47 3.76
C ALA A 134 3.48 -12.76 4.36
N ALA A 135 2.64 -13.69 4.84
CA ALA A 135 3.10 -15.00 5.31
C ALA A 135 3.78 -15.81 4.19
N ASP A 136 3.22 -15.82 2.97
CA ASP A 136 3.82 -16.47 1.79
C ASP A 136 5.22 -15.90 1.46
N LEU A 137 5.52 -14.67 1.87
CA LEU A 137 6.81 -14.00 1.72
C LEU A 137 7.78 -14.25 2.90
N GLY A 138 7.41 -15.10 3.85
CA GLY A 138 8.22 -15.42 5.03
C GLY A 138 8.10 -14.40 6.18
N ILE A 139 7.15 -13.47 6.10
CA ILE A 139 6.89 -12.49 7.17
C ILE A 139 5.90 -13.13 8.15
N GLU A 140 6.36 -13.56 9.32
CA GLU A 140 5.50 -14.16 10.36
C GLU A 140 4.66 -13.11 11.10
N HIS A 141 5.26 -11.93 11.36
CA HIS A 141 4.60 -10.81 12.00
C HIS A 141 4.88 -9.53 11.20
N ALA A 142 3.83 -8.95 10.62
CA ALA A 142 3.93 -7.72 9.87
C ALA A 142 3.91 -6.51 10.81
N LEU A 143 5.02 -5.78 10.89
CA LEU A 143 5.02 -4.42 11.41
C LEU A 143 4.15 -3.51 10.53
N ILE A 144 3.19 -2.82 11.13
CA ILE A 144 2.40 -1.78 10.46
C ILE A 144 2.48 -0.51 11.29
N THR A 145 2.72 0.62 10.64
CA THR A 145 2.84 1.93 11.29
C THR A 145 1.74 2.88 10.87
N CYS A 146 1.37 3.81 11.74
CA CYS A 146 0.50 4.93 11.38
C CYS A 146 0.75 6.14 12.28
N LEU A 147 0.46 7.34 11.79
CA LEU A 147 0.59 8.55 12.60
C LEU A 147 -0.33 8.50 13.81
N THR A 148 0.09 9.10 14.93
CA THR A 148 -0.74 9.23 16.15
C THR A 148 -2.10 9.88 15.88
N THR A 149 -2.15 10.80 14.91
CA THR A 149 -3.37 11.48 14.47
C THR A 149 -4.24 10.63 13.55
N ASN A 150 -3.73 9.53 12.99
CA ASN A 150 -4.46 8.67 12.06
C ASN A 150 -5.26 7.59 12.79
N THR A 151 -6.33 8.03 13.45
CA THR A 151 -7.26 7.15 14.19
C THR A 151 -7.89 6.08 13.29
N ALA A 152 -8.10 6.37 12.00
CA ALA A 152 -8.69 5.42 11.06
C ALA A 152 -7.77 4.20 10.82
N SER A 153 -6.50 4.43 10.47
CA SER A 153 -5.54 3.35 10.29
C SER A 153 -5.29 2.58 11.58
N ARG A 154 -5.18 3.26 12.73
CA ARG A 154 -5.07 2.60 14.04
C ARG A 154 -6.19 1.58 14.26
N LYS A 155 -7.46 2.00 14.08
CA LYS A 155 -8.62 1.10 14.24
C LYS A 155 -8.61 -0.07 13.26
N VAL A 156 -8.15 0.15 12.03
CA VAL A 156 -8.02 -0.92 11.03
C VAL A 156 -6.98 -1.94 11.48
N ILE A 157 -5.81 -1.49 11.95
CA ILE A 157 -4.71 -2.34 12.41
C ILE A 157 -5.14 -3.16 13.63
N GLU A 158 -5.71 -2.51 14.66
CA GLU A 158 -6.23 -3.17 15.86
C GLU A 158 -7.30 -4.21 15.51
N ALA A 159 -8.23 -3.89 14.60
CA ALA A 159 -9.27 -4.82 14.14
C ALA A 159 -8.72 -6.02 13.33
N CYS A 160 -7.47 -5.95 12.87
CA CYS A 160 -6.77 -7.04 12.20
C CYS A 160 -5.83 -7.80 13.13
N GLY A 161 -5.92 -7.59 14.45
CA GLY A 161 -5.11 -8.29 15.44
C GLY A 161 -3.77 -7.61 15.75
N GLY A 162 -3.60 -6.35 15.34
CA GLY A 162 -2.39 -5.59 15.64
C GLY A 162 -2.22 -5.35 17.14
N VAL A 163 -1.08 -5.80 17.66
CA VAL A 163 -0.64 -5.55 19.03
C VAL A 163 0.27 -4.33 19.02
N PHE A 164 -0.06 -3.34 19.85
CA PHE A 164 0.75 -2.13 19.98
C PHE A 164 2.14 -2.44 20.53
N GLU A 165 3.17 -1.94 19.87
CA GLU A 165 4.57 -2.07 20.28
C GLU A 165 5.03 -0.81 21.03
N ASP A 166 5.14 0.31 20.31
CA ASP A 166 5.61 1.59 20.83
C ASP A 166 5.21 2.77 19.92
N GLU A 167 5.61 3.98 20.33
CA GLU A 167 5.55 5.20 19.52
C GLU A 167 6.96 5.74 19.27
N ARG A 168 7.26 6.12 18.02
CA ARG A 168 8.53 6.75 17.64
C ARG A 168 8.29 7.96 16.75
N GLY A 169 8.66 9.15 17.24
CA GLY A 169 8.56 10.38 16.45
C GLY A 169 7.16 10.64 15.86
N GLY A 170 6.10 10.35 16.63
CA GLY A 170 4.71 10.51 16.19
C GLY A 170 4.16 9.38 15.31
N GLN A 171 4.92 8.29 15.10
CA GLN A 171 4.44 7.05 14.49
C GLN A 171 4.13 6.01 15.56
N LEU A 172 2.88 5.53 15.57
CA LEU A 172 2.48 4.35 16.31
C LEU A 172 2.89 3.10 15.54
N ARG A 173 3.42 2.10 16.25
CA ARG A 173 3.93 0.84 15.68
C ARG A 173 3.15 -0.34 16.25
N PHE A 174 2.74 -1.25 15.37
CA PHE A 174 1.96 -2.44 15.74
C PHE A 174 2.51 -3.68 15.03
N TRP A 175 2.60 -4.80 15.75
CA TRP A 175 2.87 -6.10 15.17
C TRP A 175 1.57 -6.85 14.91
N VAL A 176 1.39 -7.31 13.68
CA VAL A 176 0.19 -8.04 13.24
C VAL A 176 0.59 -9.46 12.82
N PRO A 177 0.06 -10.52 13.44
CA PRO A 177 0.26 -11.90 12.96
C PRO A 177 -0.22 -12.05 11.51
N THR A 178 0.57 -12.69 10.66
CA THR A 178 0.22 -12.86 9.24
C THR A 178 -0.53 -14.15 8.94
N SER A 179 -0.40 -15.14 9.82
CA SER A 179 -1.20 -16.35 9.90
C SER A 179 -2.20 -16.28 11.06
N ALA A 180 -3.33 -16.98 10.90
CA ALA A 180 -4.35 -17.15 11.94
C ALA A 180 -4.02 -18.32 12.87
#